data_AF-A0A0S7Z9J1-F1
#
_entry.id   AF-A0A0S7Z9J1-F1
#
_cell.length_a   1.000
_cell.length_b   1.000
_cell.length_c   1.000
_cell.angle_alpha   90.00
_cell.angle_beta   90.00
_cell.angle_gamma   90.00
#
_symmetry.space_group_name_H-M   'P 1'
#
loop_
_entity.id
_entity.type
_entity.pdbx_description
1 polymer ?
#
loop_
_entity_poly.entity_id
_entity_poly.type
_entity_poly.pdbx_seq_one_letter_code
_entity_poly.pdbx_strand_id
1 'polypeptide(L)'
;MNEKKPTVSSSLLEAMEDYAIKINRIRTHDPENKVMLACLYSGISGINECVTALRSNGFISERENEELANVIHTLYTMCKVER
;
A
#
# COMPACT_ATOMS: atom_id res chain seq x y z
N MET A 1 12.02 -12.41 -25.04
CA MET A 1 11.54 -11.89 -23.74
C MET A 1 10.13 -12.41 -23.54
N ASN A 2 9.89 -13.22 -22.50
CA ASN A 2 8.52 -13.57 -22.12
C ASN A 2 7.97 -12.38 -21.33
N GLU A 3 7.22 -11.51 -21.99
CA GLU A 3 6.48 -10.43 -21.33
C GLU A 3 5.40 -11.08 -20.46
N LYS A 4 5.71 -11.27 -19.17
CA LYS A 4 4.69 -11.66 -18.19
C LYS A 4 3.65 -10.54 -18.18
N LYS A 5 2.40 -10.87 -18.52
CA LYS A 5 1.29 -9.92 -18.39
C LYS A 5 1.24 -9.42 -16.94
N PRO A 6 1.13 -8.09 -16.72
CA PRO A 6 0.98 -7.55 -15.38
C PRO A 6 -0.25 -8.16 -14.71
N THR A 7 -0.10 -8.56 -13.45
CA THR A 7 -1.19 -9.07 -12.63
C THR A 7 -1.81 -7.92 -11.83
N VAL A 8 -3.04 -8.11 -11.37
CA VAL A 8 -3.67 -7.13 -10.46
C VAL A 8 -2.81 -6.89 -9.22
N SER A 9 -2.20 -7.97 -8.69
CA SER A 9 -1.27 -7.91 -7.57
C SER A 9 -0.02 -7.06 -7.87
N SER A 10 0.61 -7.21 -9.04
CA SER A 10 1.81 -6.44 -9.38
C SER A 10 1.50 -4.94 -9.51
N SER A 11 0.38 -4.58 -10.14
CA SER A 11 -0.03 -3.18 -10.26
C SER A 11 -0.37 -2.54 -8.91
N LEU A 12 -0.95 -3.30 -7.97
CA LEU A 12 -1.21 -2.81 -6.61
C LEU A 12 0.08 -2.62 -5.82
N LEU A 13 1.06 -3.52 -5.98
CA LEU A 13 2.38 -3.40 -5.35
C LEU A 13 3.12 -2.15 -5.84
N GLU A 14 3.12 -1.89 -7.16
CA GLU A 14 3.70 -0.67 -7.72
C GLU A 14 3.04 0.60 -7.17
N ALA A 15 1.70 0.63 -7.10
CA ALA A 15 0.98 1.76 -6.52
C ALA A 15 1.32 1.97 -5.02
N MET A 16 1.55 0.89 -4.28
CA MET A 16 1.94 0.95 -2.86
C MET A 16 3.40 1.38 -2.66
N GLU A 17 4.30 1.12 -3.62
CA GLU A 17 5.67 1.62 -3.60
C GLU A 17 5.71 3.16 -3.67
N ASP A 18 4.87 3.76 -4.52
CA ASP A 18 4.70 5.22 -4.58
C ASP A 18 4.25 5.81 -3.24
N TYR A 19 3.38 5.10 -2.51
CA TYR A 19 2.95 5.50 -1.16
C TYR A 19 4.12 5.42 -0.18
N ALA A 20 4.90 4.34 -0.19
CA ALA A 20 6.07 4.19 0.68
C ALA A 20 7.06 5.35 0.50
N ILE A 21 7.35 5.72 -0.75
CA ILE A 21 8.25 6.85 -1.09
C ILE A 21 7.70 8.16 -0.53
N LYS A 22 6.41 8.44 -0.72
CA LYS A 22 5.76 9.66 -0.23
C LYS A 22 5.78 9.74 1.30
N ILE A 23 5.42 8.66 1.98
CA ILE A 23 5.43 8.61 3.45
C ILE A 23 6.86 8.82 3.97
N ASN A 24 7.84 8.13 3.40
CA ASN A 24 9.23 8.25 3.83
C ASN A 24 9.79 9.66 3.61
N ARG A 25 9.44 10.30 2.48
CA ARG A 25 9.81 11.69 2.19
C ARG A 25 9.26 12.63 3.26
N ILE A 26 7.98 12.50 3.62
CA ILE A 26 7.33 13.32 4.66
C ILE A 26 8.01 13.09 6.00
N ARG A 27 8.18 11.83 6.43
CA ARG A 27 8.84 11.53 7.71
C ARG A 27 10.25 12.10 7.82
N THR A 28 11.00 12.08 6.73
CA THR A 28 12.40 12.54 6.71
C THR A 28 12.52 14.06 6.63
N HIS A 29 11.67 14.73 5.85
CA HIS A 29 11.86 16.15 5.51
C HIS A 29 10.78 17.08 6.07
N ASP A 30 9.61 16.56 6.44
CA ASP A 30 8.47 17.33 6.92
C ASP A 30 7.62 16.51 7.93
N PRO A 31 8.23 16.05 9.05
CA PRO A 31 7.56 15.14 9.99
C PRO A 31 6.35 15.76 10.69
N GLU A 32 6.22 17.09 10.68
CA GLU A 32 5.07 17.80 11.26
C GLU A 32 3.85 17.81 10.34
N ASN A 33 3.99 17.40 9.08
CA ASN A 33 2.91 17.35 8.10
C ASN A 33 1.96 16.16 8.30
N LYS A 34 1.28 16.20 9.45
CA LYS A 34 0.31 15.20 9.89
C LYS A 34 -0.90 15.10 8.97
N VAL A 35 -1.24 16.20 8.28
CA VAL A 35 -2.35 16.23 7.30
C VAL A 35 -2.03 15.33 6.12
N MET A 36 -0.84 15.46 5.52
CA MET A 36 -0.47 14.63 4.36
C MET A 36 -0.30 13.16 4.76
N LEU A 37 0.23 12.87 5.95
CA LEU A 37 0.27 11.50 6.49
C LEU A 37 -1.13 10.91 6.69
N ALA A 38 -2.10 11.70 7.18
CA ALA A 38 -3.48 11.26 7.33
C ALA A 38 -4.16 10.99 5.97
N CYS A 39 -3.92 11.82 4.95
CA CYS A 39 -4.41 11.59 3.60
C CYS A 39 -3.85 10.28 3.02
N LEU A 40 -2.55 10.02 3.19
CA LEU A 40 -1.91 8.78 2.75
C LEU A 40 -2.47 7.56 3.50
N TYR A 41 -2.69 7.68 4.81
CA TYR A 41 -3.35 6.65 5.62
C TYR A 41 -4.74 6.30 5.06
N SER A 42 -5.55 7.31 4.72
CA SER A 42 -6.86 7.09 4.11
C SER A 42 -6.76 6.39 2.75
N GLY A 43 -5.77 6.73 1.93
CA GLY A 43 -5.53 6.06 0.65
C GLY A 43 -5.15 4.58 0.84
N ILE A 44 -4.32 4.26 1.83
CA ILE A 44 -3.97 2.86 2.18
C ILE A 44 -5.22 2.09 2.62
N SER A 45 -6.15 2.72 3.34
CA SER A 45 -7.45 2.12 3.68
C SER A 45 -8.27 1.74 2.46
N GLY A 46 -8.35 2.63 1.47
CA GLY A 46 -9.03 2.32 0.20
C GLY A 46 -8.37 1.16 -0.56
N ILE A 47 -7.02 1.09 -0.56
CA ILE A 47 -6.29 -0.04 -1.15
C ILE A 47 -6.61 -1.34 -0.42
N ASN A 48 -6.67 -1.33 0.91
CA ASN A 48 -7.02 -2.51 1.70
C ASN A 48 -8.44 -3.03 1.43
N GLU A 49 -9.41 -2.14 1.26
CA GLU A 49 -10.76 -2.50 0.84
C GLU A 49 -10.76 -3.11 -0.57
N CYS A 50 -10.00 -2.53 -1.50
CA CYS A 50 -9.83 -3.06 -2.85
C CYS A 50 -9.24 -4.48 -2.85
N VAL A 51 -8.15 -4.71 -2.11
CA VAL A 51 -7.53 -6.04 -1.95
C VAL A 51 -8.52 -7.03 -1.36
N THR A 52 -9.29 -6.63 -0.35
CA THR A 52 -10.32 -7.47 0.26
C THR A 52 -11.39 -7.88 -0.75
N ALA A 53 -11.87 -6.94 -1.56
CA ALA A 53 -12.84 -7.21 -2.62
C ALA A 53 -12.26 -8.14 -3.71
N LEU A 54 -11.03 -7.88 -4.16
CA LEU A 54 -10.34 -8.70 -5.17
C LEU A 54 -10.14 -10.14 -4.69
N ARG A 55 -9.73 -10.32 -3.43
CA ARG A 55 -9.62 -11.64 -2.79
C ARG A 55 -10.97 -12.36 -2.77
N SER A 56 -12.01 -11.67 -2.32
CA SER A 56 -13.35 -12.25 -2.16
C SER A 56 -13.95 -12.72 -3.49
N ASN A 57 -13.53 -12.10 -4.60
CA ASN A 57 -13.94 -12.47 -5.96
C ASN A 57 -12.96 -13.42 -6.67
N GLY A 58 -11.90 -13.87 -6.00
CA GLY A 58 -10.93 -14.82 -6.55
C GLY A 58 -9.96 -14.26 -7.59
N PHE A 59 -9.79 -12.93 -7.66
CA PHE A 59 -8.86 -12.27 -8.59
C PHE A 59 -7.39 -12.31 -8.14
N ILE A 60 -7.16 -12.58 -6.85
CA ILE A 60 -5.81 -12.73 -6.28
C ILE A 60 -5.74 -14.05 -5.51
N SER A 61 -4.61 -14.74 -5.61
CA SER A 61 -4.33 -15.96 -4.85
C SER A 61 -4.05 -15.64 -3.38
N GLU A 62 -4.11 -16.67 -2.52
CA GLU A 62 -3.81 -16.50 -1.09
C GLU A 62 -2.38 -15.97 -0.87
N ARG A 63 -1.41 -16.47 -1.64
CA ARG A 63 -0.01 -15.99 -1.59
C ARG A 63 0.09 -14.50 -1.94
N GLU A 64 -0.60 -14.06 -2.99
CA GLU A 64 -0.60 -12.64 -3.38
C GLU A 64 -1.32 -11.77 -2.33
N ASN A 65 -2.39 -12.29 -1.74
CA ASN A 65 -3.10 -11.60 -0.66
C ASN A 65 -2.22 -11.42 0.58
N GLU A 66 -1.46 -12.44 0.98
CA GLU A 66 -0.49 -12.33 2.10
C GLU A 66 0.58 -11.27 1.81
N GLU A 67 1.13 -11.27 0.59
CA GLU A 67 2.12 -10.28 0.16
C GLU A 67 1.56 -8.85 0.20
N LEU A 68 0.38 -8.63 -0.39
CA LEU A 68 -0.31 -7.33 -0.37
C LEU A 68 -0.66 -6.88 1.05
N ALA A 69 -1.15 -7.79 1.89
CA ALA A 69 -1.51 -7.50 3.29
C ALA A 69 -0.28 -7.07 4.11
N ASN A 70 0.87 -7.70 3.91
CA ASN A 70 2.12 -7.34 4.57
C ASN A 70 2.59 -5.93 4.17
N VAL A 71 2.48 -5.57 2.88
CA VAL A 71 2.82 -4.22 2.40
C VAL A 71 1.86 -3.18 2.97
N ILE A 72 0.55 -3.44 2.95
CA ILE A 72 -0.47 -2.56 3.55
C ILE A 72 -0.17 -2.31 5.04
N HIS A 73 0.14 -3.37 5.80
CA HIS A 73 0.49 -3.26 7.21
C HIS A 73 1.74 -2.41 7.44
N THR A 74 2.75 -2.59 6.58
CA THR A 74 3.98 -1.80 6.61
C THR A 74 3.69 -0.32 6.37
N LEU A 75 2.92 0.01 5.34
CA LEU A 75 2.54 1.39 5.02
C LEU A 75 1.75 2.05 6.17
N TYR A 76 0.81 1.33 6.77
CA TYR A 76 0.10 1.84 7.95
C TYR A 76 1.03 2.14 9.12
N THR A 77 2.00 1.26 9.36
CA THR A 77 2.99 1.45 10.42
C THR A 77 3.87 2.66 10.12
N MET A 78 4.24 2.87 8.86
CA MET A 78 4.99 4.06 8.45
C MET A 78 4.19 5.36 8.66
N CYS A 79 2.87 5.35 8.49
CA CYS A 79 2.02 6.52 8.76
C CYS A 79 1.81 6.82 10.25
N LYS A 80 2.08 5.87 11.16
CA LYS A 80 1.99 6.12 12.60
C LYS A 80 3.17 6.96 13.06
N VAL A 81 2.87 8.05 13.76
CA VAL A 81 3.86 8.86 14.47
C VAL A 81 4.16 8.15 15.79
N GLU A 82 5.39 7.66 15.96
CA GLU A 82 5.87 7.22 17.28
C GLU A 82 5.91 8.46 18.20
N ARG A 83 5.20 8.39 19.33
CA ARG A 83 5.15 9.44 20.35
C ARG A 83 6.35 9.34 21.28
#